data_AF-A0A2G2W1C2-F1
#
_entry.id   AF-A0A2G2W1C2-F1
#
_cell.length_a   1.000
_cell.length_b   1.000
_cell.length_c   1.000
_cell.angle_alpha   90.00
_cell.angle_beta   90.00
_cell.angle_gamma   90.00
#
_symmetry.space_group_name_H-M   'P 1'
#
loop_
_entity.id
_entity.type
_entity.pdbx_description
1 polymer ?
#
loop_
_entity_poly.entity_id
_entity_poly.type
_entity_poly.pdbx_seq_one_letter_code
_entity_poly.pdbx_strand_id
1 'polypeptide(L)'
;MAPTENPEKFAGIEFKRWQQKMFFYLTTLCLQRFTSEDAPEVPEGTSDKEHFMIVEAWKHSDFLCRNYILSGLQDDLYNVYNGTKASKELWGELE
;
A
#
# COMPACT_ATOMS: atom_id res chain seq x y z
N MET A 1 -6.39 22.19 4.28
CA MET A 1 -5.92 20.84 3.87
C MET A 1 -6.46 20.65 2.47
N ALA A 2 -5.60 20.65 1.45
CA ALA A 2 -6.05 20.45 0.07
C ALA A 2 -6.71 19.06 -0.02
N PRO A 3 -7.74 18.86 -0.86
CA PRO A 3 -8.24 17.53 -1.13
C PRO A 3 -7.06 16.70 -1.62
N THR A 4 -6.77 15.58 -0.95
CA THR A 4 -5.82 14.60 -1.48
C THR A 4 -6.53 13.94 -2.66
N GLU A 5 -6.53 14.62 -3.81
CA GLU A 5 -7.12 14.09 -5.04
C GLU A 5 -6.39 12.78 -5.36
N ASN A 6 -7.15 11.68 -5.43
CA ASN A 6 -6.61 10.40 -5.86
C ASN A 6 -5.94 10.58 -7.21
N PRO A 7 -4.75 9.99 -7.44
CA PRO A 7 -4.14 10.01 -8.76
C PRO A 7 -5.11 9.40 -9.79
N GLU A 8 -5.11 9.95 -11.00
CA GLU A 8 -5.89 9.43 -12.13
C GLU A 8 -5.70 7.91 -12.26
N LYS A 9 -6.80 7.19 -12.50
CA LYS A 9 -6.76 5.73 -12.66
C LYS A 9 -5.79 5.34 -13.78
N PHE A 10 -4.93 4.37 -13.50
CA PHE A 10 -3.99 3.79 -14.45
C PHE A 10 -4.73 2.96 -15.50
N ALA A 11 -4.61 3.38 -16.75
CA ALA A 11 -5.27 2.75 -17.89
C ALA A 11 -4.35 1.85 -18.74
N GLY A 12 -3.22 1.40 -18.20
CA GLY A 12 -2.24 0.60 -18.93
C GLY A 12 -1.22 1.41 -19.77
N ILE A 13 -1.37 2.73 -19.86
CA ILE A 13 -0.47 3.63 -20.62
C ILE A 13 0.27 4.57 -19.65
N GLU A 14 1.54 4.87 -19.93
CA GLU A 14 2.42 5.70 -19.08
C GLU A 14 2.63 5.17 -17.65
N PHE A 15 2.82 3.84 -17.50
CA PHE A 15 2.97 3.20 -16.19
C PHE A 15 3.96 3.91 -15.26
N LYS A 16 5.16 4.27 -15.76
CA LYS A 16 6.17 4.99 -14.96
C LYS A 16 5.67 6.32 -14.39
N ARG A 17 4.84 7.05 -15.13
CA ARG A 17 4.27 8.33 -14.68
C ARG A 17 3.21 8.11 -13.62
N TRP A 18 2.34 7.12 -13.83
CA TRP A 18 1.34 6.73 -12.83
C TRP A 18 2.02 6.24 -11.55
N GLN A 19 3.02 5.37 -11.67
CA GLN A 19 3.77 4.81 -10.55
C GLN A 19 4.44 5.92 -9.71
N GLN A 20 5.07 6.91 -10.36
CA GLN A 20 5.62 8.08 -9.67
C GLN A 20 4.55 8.91 -8.94
N LYS A 21 3.40 9.16 -9.58
CA LYS A 21 2.27 9.86 -8.94
C LYS A 21 1.73 9.07 -7.74
N MET A 22 1.58 7.75 -7.87
CA MET A 22 1.11 6.87 -6.81
C MET A 22 2.10 6.80 -5.64
N PHE A 23 3.40 6.70 -5.93
CA PHE A 23 4.44 6.72 -4.91
C PHE A 23 4.43 8.03 -4.11
N PHE A 24 4.32 9.17 -4.80
CA PHE A 24 4.19 10.47 -4.14
C PHE A 24 2.91 10.55 -3.30
N TYR A 25 1.78 10.08 -3.83
CA TYR A 25 0.51 10.04 -3.11
C TYR A 25 0.61 9.21 -1.81
N LEU A 26 1.15 8.00 -1.86
CA LEU A 26 1.39 7.16 -0.67
C LEU A 26 2.34 7.81 0.33
N THR A 27 3.33 8.58 -0.15
CA THR A 27 4.23 9.36 0.71
C THR A 27 3.48 10.44 1.49
N THR A 28 2.55 11.16 0.84
CA THR A 28 1.70 12.15 1.54
C THR A 28 0.78 11.55 2.60
N LEU A 29 0.47 10.25 2.48
CA LEU A 29 -0.33 9.49 3.42
C LEU A 29 0.51 8.76 4.49
N CYS A 30 1.85 8.90 4.47
CA CYS A 30 2.76 8.15 5.32
C CYS A 30 2.65 6.61 5.16
N LEU A 31 2.22 6.16 3.98
CA LEU A 31 2.02 4.74 3.65
C LEU A 31 3.11 4.17 2.73
N GLN A 32 4.00 5.02 2.20
CA GLN A 32 5.04 4.58 1.25
C GLN A 32 5.90 3.42 1.79
N ARG A 33 6.25 3.42 3.09
CA ARG A 33 7.09 2.36 3.68
C ARG A 33 6.54 0.95 3.49
N PHE A 34 5.22 0.80 3.42
CA PHE A 34 4.56 -0.51 3.28
C PHE A 34 4.70 -1.11 1.87
N THR A 35 5.22 -0.34 0.90
CA THR A 35 5.56 -0.86 -0.43
C THR A 35 6.95 -1.49 -0.48
N SER A 36 7.77 -1.35 0.57
CA SER A 36 9.17 -1.82 0.60
C SER A 36 9.53 -2.63 1.85
N GLU A 37 8.99 -2.26 3.01
CA GLU A 37 9.29 -2.89 4.30
C GLU A 37 8.45 -4.16 4.53
N ASP A 38 9.04 -5.13 5.24
CA ASP A 38 8.32 -6.29 5.74
C ASP A 38 7.64 -5.99 7.08
N ALA A 39 6.71 -6.86 7.48
CA ALA A 39 6.07 -6.74 8.78
C ALA A 39 7.11 -6.70 9.91
N PRO A 40 6.91 -5.86 10.95
CA PRO A 40 7.88 -5.68 12.00
C PRO A 40 8.07 -6.97 12.80
N GLU A 41 9.32 -7.34 13.04
CA GLU A 41 9.67 -8.34 14.03
C GLU A 41 9.45 -7.74 15.42
N VAL A 42 8.58 -8.38 16.22
CA VAL A 42 8.26 -7.88 17.56
C VAL A 42 9.35 -8.35 18.55
N PRO A 43 10.00 -7.45 19.32
CA PRO A 43 11.07 -7.83 20.23
C PRO A 43 10.65 -8.83 21.31
N GLU A 44 11.55 -9.76 21.64
CA GLU A 44 11.38 -10.69 22.76
C GLU A 44 11.23 -9.91 24.08
N GLY A 45 10.15 -10.17 24.81
CA GLY A 45 9.82 -9.48 26.08
C GLY A 45 8.75 -8.39 25.98
N THR A 46 8.21 -8.12 24.79
CA THR A 46 6.96 -7.34 24.65
C THR A 46 5.78 -8.06 25.27
N SER A 47 4.85 -7.31 25.87
CA SER A 47 3.60 -7.89 26.37
C SER A 47 2.75 -8.42 25.21
N ASP A 48 2.01 -9.51 25.42
CA ASP A 48 1.02 -10.04 24.46
C ASP A 48 0.08 -8.94 23.92
N LYS A 49 -0.30 -7.99 24.78
CA LYS A 49 -1.16 -6.87 24.39
C LYS A 49 -0.45 -5.89 23.45
N GLU A 50 0.81 -5.58 23.74
CA GLU A 50 1.62 -4.69 22.90
C GLU A 50 1.94 -5.34 21.56
N HIS A 51 2.32 -6.62 21.59
CA HIS A 51 2.51 -7.45 20.40
C HIS A 51 1.25 -7.42 19.51
N PHE A 52 0.08 -7.68 20.08
CA PHE A 52 -1.18 -7.62 19.36
C PHE A 52 -1.43 -6.25 18.72
N MET A 53 -1.23 -5.16 19.48
CA MET A 53 -1.42 -3.80 18.96
C MET A 53 -0.48 -3.46 17.79
N ILE A 54 0.80 -3.86 17.88
CA ILE A 54 1.79 -3.64 16.82
C ILE A 54 1.37 -4.36 15.53
N VAL A 55 1.01 -5.64 15.66
CA VAL A 55 0.61 -6.48 14.51
C VAL A 55 -0.66 -5.95 13.86
N GLU A 56 -1.69 -5.59 14.64
CA GLU A 56 -2.94 -5.09 14.08
C GLU A 56 -2.79 -3.70 13.45
N ALA A 57 -1.99 -2.82 14.06
CA ALA A 57 -1.68 -1.51 13.48
C ALA A 57 -0.94 -1.64 12.13
N TRP A 58 -0.01 -2.59 12.04
CA TRP A 58 0.67 -2.91 10.79
C TRP A 58 -0.31 -3.41 9.73
N LYS A 59 -1.09 -4.45 10.03
CA LYS A 59 -2.09 -5.02 9.11
C LYS A 59 -3.08 -3.98 8.62
N HIS A 60 -3.54 -3.10 9.51
CA HIS A 60 -4.48 -2.04 9.13
C HIS A 60 -3.85 -1.07 8.13
N SER A 61 -2.60 -0.66 8.37
CA SER A 61 -1.87 0.27 7.51
C SER A 61 -1.48 -0.35 6.17
N ASP A 62 -1.04 -1.62 6.16
CA ASP A 62 -0.78 -2.39 4.94
C ASP A 62 -2.06 -2.56 4.12
N PHE A 63 -3.19 -2.88 4.77
CA PHE A 63 -4.50 -2.91 4.12
C PHE A 63 -4.85 -1.58 3.46
N LEU A 64 -4.66 -0.45 4.14
CA LEU A 64 -4.92 0.87 3.56
C LEU A 64 -4.01 1.13 2.35
N CYS A 65 -2.70 0.91 2.49
CA CYS A 65 -1.73 1.09 1.41
C CYS A 65 -2.12 0.29 0.17
N ARG A 66 -2.43 -1.00 0.36
CA ARG A 66 -2.87 -1.91 -0.69
C ARG A 66 -4.12 -1.40 -1.40
N ASN A 67 -5.12 -0.96 -0.64
CA ASN A 67 -6.36 -0.44 -1.23
C ASN A 67 -6.16 0.88 -1.98
N TYR A 68 -5.25 1.75 -1.55
CA TYR A 68 -4.92 2.96 -2.29
C TYR A 68 -4.27 2.63 -3.64
N ILE A 69 -3.31 1.71 -3.65
CA ILE A 69 -2.68 1.23 -4.90
C ILE A 69 -3.76 0.66 -5.83
N LEU A 70 -4.58 -0.27 -5.33
CA LEU A 70 -5.67 -0.89 -6.09
C LEU A 70 -6.67 0.14 -6.61
N SER A 71 -7.04 1.15 -5.81
CA SER A 71 -7.99 2.20 -6.21
C SER A 71 -7.46 3.07 -7.36
N GLY A 72 -6.14 3.14 -7.51
CA GLY A 72 -5.48 3.81 -8.62
C GLY A 72 -5.42 2.97 -9.90
N LEU A 73 -5.90 1.73 -9.91
CA LEU A 73 -5.94 0.87 -11.09
C LEU A 73 -7.30 0.98 -11.81
N GLN A 74 -7.31 0.77 -13.12
CA GLN A 74 -8.54 0.46 -13.85
C GLN A 74 -9.11 -0.90 -13.45
N ASP A 75 -10.41 -1.08 -13.65
CA ASP A 75 -11.18 -2.21 -13.14
C ASP A 75 -10.64 -3.57 -13.66
N ASP A 76 -10.16 -3.63 -14.91
CA ASP A 76 -9.55 -4.85 -15.47
C ASP A 76 -8.26 -5.23 -14.73
N LEU A 77 -7.41 -4.26 -14.39
CA LEU A 77 -6.17 -4.47 -13.64
C LEU A 77 -6.47 -4.75 -12.16
N TYR A 78 -7.44 -4.06 -11.58
CA TYR A 78 -7.91 -4.33 -10.23
C TYR A 78 -8.32 -5.79 -10.07
N ASN A 79 -9.05 -6.34 -11.04
CA ASN A 79 -9.52 -7.73 -11.02
C ASN A 79 -8.36 -8.75 -11.02
N VAL A 80 -7.25 -8.41 -11.67
CA VAL A 80 -6.03 -9.24 -11.68
C VAL A 80 -5.30 -9.17 -10.34
N TYR A 81 -5.14 -7.97 -9.78
CA TYR A 81 -4.25 -7.72 -8.64
C TYR A 81 -4.94 -7.70 -7.26
N ASN A 82 -6.27 -7.70 -7.16
CA ASN A 82 -6.95 -7.61 -5.86
C ASN A 82 -6.68 -8.81 -4.92
N GLY A 83 -6.25 -9.94 -5.49
CA GLY A 83 -5.91 -11.16 -4.75
C GLY A 83 -4.60 -11.08 -3.98
N THR A 84 -3.74 -10.11 -4.28
CA THR A 84 -2.45 -9.93 -3.62
C THR A 84 -2.64 -9.52 -2.16
N LYS A 85 -1.87 -10.12 -1.26
CA LYS A 85 -2.14 -10.08 0.20
C LYS A 85 -1.48 -8.91 0.90
N ALA A 86 -0.27 -8.54 0.50
CA ALA A 86 0.50 -7.44 1.09
C ALA A 86 0.69 -6.30 0.09
N SER A 87 0.81 -5.05 0.57
CA SER A 87 1.07 -3.92 -0.33
C SER A 87 2.46 -3.99 -0.97
N LYS A 88 3.44 -4.59 -0.29
CA LYS A 88 4.79 -4.81 -0.83
C LYS A 88 4.78 -5.78 -2.02
N GLU A 89 4.09 -6.90 -1.90
CA GLU A 89 3.93 -7.87 -3.00
C GLU A 89 3.21 -7.22 -4.18
N LEU A 90 2.11 -6.53 -3.92
CA LEU A 90 1.35 -5.81 -4.95
C LEU A 90 2.21 -4.78 -5.67
N TRP A 91 3.00 -4.01 -4.93
CA TRP A 91 3.88 -3.02 -5.50
C TRP A 91 4.97 -3.66 -6.37
N GLY A 92 5.55 -4.79 -5.93
CA GLY A 92 6.54 -5.55 -6.68
C GLY A 92 5.99 -6.23 -7.94
N GLU A 93 4.71 -6.61 -7.97
CA GLU A 93 4.05 -7.14 -9.17
C GLU A 93 3.76 -6.04 -10.22
N LEU A 94 3.70 -4.78 -9.79
CA LEU A 94 3.51 -3.64 -10.67
C LEU A 94 4.84 -3.12 -11.25
N GLU A 95 5.99 -3.35 -10.59
CA GLU A 95 7.34 -2.98 -11.07
C GLU A 95 7.82 -3.78 -12.29
#